data_AF-A0A4V6AR00-F1
#
_entry.id   AF-A0A4V6AR00-F1
#
_cell.length_a   1.000
_cell.length_b   1.000
_cell.length_c   1.000
_cell.angle_alpha   90.00
_cell.angle_beta   90.00
_cell.angle_gamma   90.00
#
_symmetry.space_group_name_H-M   'P 1'
#
loop_
_entity.id
_entity.type
_entity.pdbx_description
1 polymer ?
#
loop_
_entity_poly.entity_id
_entity_poly.type
_entity_poly.pdbx_seq_one_letter_code
_entity_poly.pdbx_strand_id
1 'polypeptide(L)'
;MYKVDLPVDQSAEKSVERRRSAETARKDRIFNTRLRVMGLDLGALNQQVLEKKHQQNMEMQRDKAFDKLRKYQDDMLLLQDMNEKEKRAALHTDLTQYWATFQRVEDSRDADLKCGLKGAYRIADPKNKMGPASMQIFEGEDVGEEQRRSEQMKEAERDLRTQKEENERRLMRDKHREREEKLKEQHKREEKENLAEMVHTLTSDMMTECAEAAEREAEGGRPPRVLVDKWKGMSPEQLSAIHREREKQRLERQRQRDSEKAQDAAWELQLMKLSREAEEEERRAEELRREKRIQTDRYNMQLAREQQANQEYLNKKLYTNRPTKEYFYQFNTSSR
;
A
#
# COMPACT_ATOMS: atom_id res chain seq x y z
N MET A 1 71.68 -29.64 41.40
CA MET A 1 70.66 -28.60 41.21
C MET A 1 69.55 -29.19 40.36
N TYR A 2 68.41 -29.54 40.98
CA TYR A 2 67.23 -30.04 40.27
C TYR A 2 66.60 -28.87 39.51
N LYS A 3 66.46 -29.01 38.19
CA LYS A 3 65.66 -28.07 37.39
C LYS A 3 64.20 -28.35 37.71
N VAL A 4 63.54 -27.37 38.31
CA VAL A 4 62.10 -27.41 38.58
C VAL A 4 61.41 -26.97 37.29
N ASP A 5 60.87 -27.93 36.54
CA ASP A 5 60.05 -27.63 35.38
C ASP A 5 58.67 -27.17 35.87
N LEU A 6 58.33 -25.90 35.64
CA LEU A 6 57.00 -25.36 35.91
C LEU A 6 55.97 -26.03 34.96
N PRO A 7 54.73 -26.27 35.44
CA PRO A 7 53.68 -26.84 34.60
C PRO A 7 53.35 -25.88 33.46
N VAL A 8 53.48 -26.36 32.22
CA VAL A 8 53.15 -25.60 31.01
C VAL A 8 51.65 -25.29 31.01
N ASP A 9 51.32 -24.04 30.67
CA ASP A 9 49.97 -23.49 30.74
C ASP A 9 49.07 -24.08 29.64
N GLN A 10 48.26 -25.09 29.99
CA GLN A 10 47.40 -25.87 29.09
C GLN A 10 46.41 -25.01 28.26
N SER A 11 46.09 -23.80 28.73
CA SER A 11 45.25 -22.84 28.01
C SER A 11 46.00 -22.23 26.81
N ALA A 12 47.28 -21.89 27.03
CA ALA A 12 48.14 -21.36 25.99
C ALA A 12 48.38 -22.41 24.89
N GLU A 13 48.61 -23.67 25.26
CA GLU A 13 48.79 -24.78 24.29
C GLU A 13 47.53 -24.98 23.43
N LYS A 14 46.34 -25.03 24.04
CA LYS A 14 45.07 -25.13 23.29
C LYS A 14 44.84 -23.95 22.35
N SER A 15 45.24 -22.75 22.75
CA SER A 15 45.15 -21.56 21.89
C SER A 15 46.09 -21.65 20.69
N VAL A 16 47.29 -22.18 20.89
CA VAL A 16 48.30 -22.41 19.85
C VAL A 16 47.84 -23.51 18.90
N GLU A 17 47.26 -24.59 19.42
CA GLU A 17 46.69 -25.67 18.60
C GLU A 17 45.51 -25.22 17.75
N ARG A 18 44.59 -24.41 18.29
CA ARG A 18 43.52 -23.78 17.49
C ARG A 18 44.06 -22.89 16.40
N ARG A 19 45.13 -22.14 16.69
CA ARG A 19 45.77 -21.26 15.71
C ARG A 19 46.46 -22.08 14.61
N ARG A 20 47.14 -23.16 14.99
CA ARG A 20 47.73 -24.13 14.04
C ARG A 20 46.67 -24.81 13.18
N SER A 21 45.57 -25.27 13.76
CA SER A 21 44.48 -25.94 13.03
C SER A 21 43.70 -24.98 12.12
N ALA A 22 43.50 -23.73 12.54
CA ALA A 22 42.94 -22.69 11.69
C ALA A 22 43.87 -22.34 10.52
N GLU A 23 45.19 -22.29 10.76
CA GLU A 23 46.18 -22.09 9.70
C GLU A 23 46.25 -23.27 8.74
N THR A 24 46.18 -24.52 9.19
CA THR A 24 46.13 -25.68 8.28
C THR A 24 44.87 -25.63 7.41
N ALA A 25 43.69 -25.42 8.00
CA ALA A 25 42.43 -25.27 7.26
C ALA A 25 42.42 -24.06 6.30
N ARG A 26 43.19 -23.01 6.61
CA ARG A 26 43.39 -21.87 5.71
C ARG A 26 44.35 -22.22 4.57
N LYS A 27 45.47 -22.89 4.86
CA LYS A 27 46.44 -23.35 3.85
C LYS A 27 45.76 -24.27 2.84
N ASP A 28 44.97 -25.23 3.31
CA ASP A 28 44.23 -26.17 2.47
C ASP A 28 43.30 -25.46 1.46
N ARG A 29 42.71 -24.31 1.85
CA ARG A 29 41.89 -23.49 0.96
C ARG A 29 42.70 -22.62 -0.02
N ILE A 30 43.83 -22.06 0.43
CA ILE A 30 44.65 -21.15 -0.38
C ILE A 30 45.45 -21.90 -1.45
N PHE A 31 45.96 -23.09 -1.11
CA PHE A 31 46.77 -23.91 -2.01
C PHE A 31 45.94 -24.73 -2.99
N ASN A 32 44.65 -24.97 -2.71
CA ASN A 32 43.75 -25.58 -3.67
C ASN A 32 43.25 -24.54 -4.69
N THR A 33 43.82 -24.56 -5.89
CA THR A 33 43.49 -23.61 -6.97
C THR A 33 42.02 -23.67 -7.40
N ARG A 34 41.38 -24.84 -7.35
CA ARG A 34 39.97 -25.02 -7.74
C ARG A 34 39.00 -24.44 -6.72
N LEU A 35 39.23 -24.67 -5.42
CA LEU A 35 38.43 -24.06 -4.35
C LEU A 35 38.64 -22.54 -4.27
N ARG A 36 39.83 -22.04 -4.64
CA ARG A 36 40.14 -20.61 -4.70
C ARG A 36 39.41 -19.89 -5.84
N VAL A 37 39.24 -20.55 -6.99
CA VAL A 37 38.57 -19.98 -8.17
C VAL A 37 37.05 -20.21 -8.11
N MET A 38 36.59 -21.38 -7.63
CA MET A 38 35.18 -21.78 -7.58
C MET A 38 34.85 -22.52 -6.27
N GLY A 39 34.94 -21.82 -5.15
CA GLY A 39 34.55 -22.35 -3.83
C GLY A 39 33.04 -22.22 -3.62
N LEU A 40 32.30 -23.33 -3.78
CA LEU A 40 30.86 -23.39 -3.54
C LEU A 40 30.56 -24.46 -2.48
N ASP A 41 29.83 -24.08 -1.44
CA ASP A 41 29.30 -25.00 -0.45
C ASP A 41 27.94 -25.53 -0.93
N LEU A 42 27.95 -26.68 -1.59
CA LEU A 42 26.75 -27.32 -2.11
C LEU A 42 25.78 -27.74 -1.00
N GLY A 43 26.29 -28.11 0.18
CA GLY A 43 25.46 -28.54 1.31
C GLY A 43 24.65 -27.37 1.85
N ALA A 44 25.31 -26.24 2.13
CA ALA A 44 24.66 -25.03 2.58
C ALA A 44 23.69 -24.47 1.52
N LEU A 45 24.09 -24.49 0.24
CA LEU A 45 23.23 -23.98 -0.84
C LEU A 45 21.96 -24.84 -1.00
N ASN A 46 22.08 -26.16 -0.90
CA ASN A 46 20.93 -27.06 -0.94
C ASN A 46 19.99 -26.86 0.26
N GLN A 47 20.54 -26.62 1.46
CA GLN A 47 19.74 -26.28 2.64
C GLN A 47 18.97 -24.97 2.45
N GLN A 48 19.61 -23.92 1.92
CA GLN A 48 18.96 -22.65 1.61
C GLN A 48 17.84 -22.81 0.57
N VAL A 49 18.05 -23.65 -0.46
CA VAL A 49 17.02 -23.93 -1.46
C VAL A 49 15.82 -24.66 -0.83
N LEU A 50 16.06 -25.62 0.06
CA LEU A 50 14.98 -26.32 0.77
C LEU A 50 14.21 -25.38 1.70
N GLU A 51 14.91 -24.54 2.45
CA GLU A 51 14.30 -23.54 3.34
C GLU A 51 13.45 -22.54 2.54
N LYS A 52 13.96 -22.03 1.42
CA LYS A 52 13.23 -21.14 0.54
C LYS A 52 11.97 -21.80 -0.04
N LYS A 53 12.05 -23.08 -0.45
CA LYS A 53 10.87 -23.83 -0.90
C LYS A 53 9.85 -24.03 0.22
N HIS A 54 10.31 -24.29 1.43
CA HIS A 54 9.44 -24.43 2.60
C HIS A 54 8.71 -23.11 2.90
N GLN A 55 9.42 -21.99 2.91
CA GLN A 55 8.85 -20.65 3.07
C GLN A 55 7.80 -20.35 2.00
N GLN A 56 8.11 -20.61 0.73
CA GLN A 56 7.16 -20.43 -0.38
C GLN A 56 5.91 -21.30 -0.21
N ASN A 57 6.05 -22.55 0.25
CA ASN A 57 4.91 -23.41 0.51
C ASN A 57 4.05 -22.88 1.66
N MET A 58 4.66 -22.38 2.73
CA MET A 58 3.94 -21.77 3.86
C MET A 58 3.18 -20.51 3.43
N GLU A 59 3.81 -19.65 2.63
CA GLU A 59 3.18 -18.46 2.05
C GLU A 59 1.99 -18.85 1.16
N MET A 60 2.17 -19.83 0.27
CA MET A 60 1.08 -20.32 -0.58
C MET A 60 -0.10 -20.88 0.24
N GLN A 61 0.15 -21.57 1.35
CA GLN A 61 -0.94 -22.06 2.22
C GLN A 61 -1.65 -20.91 2.94
N ARG A 62 -0.90 -19.89 3.36
CA ARG A 62 -1.45 -18.67 3.95
C ARG A 62 -2.35 -17.94 2.96
N ASP A 63 -1.90 -17.76 1.71
CA ASP A 63 -2.69 -17.11 0.65
C ASP A 63 -3.96 -17.90 0.35
N LYS A 64 -3.86 -19.23 0.23
CA LYS A 64 -5.02 -20.11 0.07
C LYS A 64 -6.02 -19.99 1.22
N ALA A 65 -5.57 -19.77 2.44
CA ALA A 65 -6.45 -19.57 3.59
C ALA A 65 -7.17 -18.21 3.51
N PHE A 66 -6.47 -17.15 3.11
CA PHE A 66 -7.08 -15.83 2.90
C PHE A 66 -8.07 -15.81 1.74
N ASP A 67 -7.78 -16.49 0.64
CA ASP A 67 -8.70 -16.61 -0.50
C ASP A 67 -10.00 -17.33 -0.11
N LYS A 68 -9.90 -18.37 0.74
CA LYS A 68 -11.09 -19.05 1.27
C LYS A 68 -11.91 -18.12 2.16
N LEU A 69 -11.26 -17.33 3.01
CA LEU A 69 -11.94 -16.37 3.88
C LEU A 69 -12.64 -15.28 3.05
N ARG A 70 -11.98 -14.78 1.99
CA ARG A 70 -12.56 -13.79 1.08
C ARG A 70 -13.83 -14.32 0.42
N LYS A 71 -13.79 -15.55 -0.12
CA LYS A 71 -14.98 -16.18 -0.70
C LYS A 71 -16.14 -16.27 0.28
N TYR A 72 -15.86 -16.69 1.52
CA TYR A 72 -16.88 -16.76 2.56
C TYR A 72 -17.50 -15.39 2.87
N GLN A 73 -16.68 -14.34 2.92
CA GLN A 73 -17.16 -12.97 3.14
C GLN A 73 -17.98 -12.44 1.96
N ASP A 74 -17.54 -12.69 0.73
CA ASP A 74 -18.25 -12.31 -0.49
C ASP A 74 -19.63 -13.00 -0.56
N ASP A 75 -19.69 -14.30 -0.27
CA ASP A 75 -20.94 -15.07 -0.22
C ASP A 75 -21.92 -14.50 0.82
N MET A 76 -21.42 -14.14 2.01
CA MET A 76 -22.22 -13.52 3.06
C MET A 76 -22.75 -12.13 2.65
N LEU A 77 -21.95 -11.33 1.95
CA LEU A 77 -22.38 -10.02 1.45
C LEU A 77 -23.46 -10.16 0.37
N LEU A 78 -23.30 -11.12 -0.55
CA LEU A 78 -24.29 -11.41 -1.58
C LEU A 78 -25.63 -11.82 -0.97
N LEU A 79 -25.61 -12.66 0.07
CA LEU A 79 -26.81 -13.05 0.81
C LEU A 79 -27.50 -11.84 1.45
N GLN A 80 -26.74 -10.89 2.00
CA GLN A 80 -27.31 -9.66 2.56
C GLN A 80 -27.93 -8.76 1.49
N ASP A 81 -27.24 -8.55 0.36
CA ASP A 81 -27.74 -7.75 -0.75
C ASP A 81 -29.01 -8.35 -1.39
N MET A 82 -29.07 -9.68 -1.53
CA MET A 82 -30.29 -10.37 -1.97
C MET A 82 -31.46 -10.11 -1.02
N ASN A 83 -31.26 -10.27 0.29
CA ASN A 83 -32.29 -10.01 1.29
C ASN A 83 -32.76 -8.54 1.29
N GLU A 84 -31.86 -7.58 1.08
CA GLU A 84 -32.23 -6.16 0.96
C GLU A 84 -33.02 -5.86 -0.31
N LYS A 85 -32.60 -6.44 -1.44
CA LYS A 85 -33.30 -6.29 -2.72
C LYS A 85 -34.72 -6.83 -2.65
N GLU A 86 -34.91 -7.98 -2.02
CA GLU A 86 -36.25 -8.55 -1.80
C GLU A 86 -37.13 -7.62 -0.96
N LYS A 87 -36.60 -7.05 0.14
CA LYS A 87 -37.33 -6.07 0.95
C LYS A 87 -37.70 -4.82 0.16
N ARG A 88 -36.76 -4.28 -0.65
CA ARG A 88 -37.03 -3.10 -1.49
C ARG A 88 -38.07 -3.41 -2.57
N ALA A 89 -38.02 -4.59 -3.17
CA ALA A 89 -39.00 -5.02 -4.16
C ALA A 89 -40.40 -5.12 -3.54
N ALA A 90 -40.53 -5.71 -2.35
CA ALA A 90 -41.79 -5.77 -1.62
C ALA A 90 -42.36 -4.38 -1.30
N LEU A 91 -41.53 -3.46 -0.81
CA LEU A 91 -41.95 -2.08 -0.57
C LEU A 91 -42.39 -1.37 -1.86
N HIS A 92 -41.68 -1.59 -2.97
CA HIS A 92 -42.04 -1.02 -4.26
C HIS A 92 -43.37 -1.57 -4.77
N THR A 93 -43.62 -2.87 -4.62
CA THR A 93 -44.92 -3.46 -4.99
C THR A 93 -46.06 -2.85 -4.19
N ASP A 94 -45.88 -2.65 -2.89
CA ASP A 94 -46.88 -2.06 -2.01
C ASP A 94 -47.15 -0.59 -2.38
N LEU A 95 -46.10 0.19 -2.66
CA LEU A 95 -46.23 1.57 -3.13
C LEU A 95 -46.93 1.67 -4.49
N THR A 96 -46.61 0.77 -5.41
CA THR A 96 -47.24 0.74 -6.74
C THR A 96 -48.73 0.43 -6.61
N GLN A 97 -49.10 -0.51 -5.74
CA GLN A 97 -50.50 -0.80 -5.42
C GLN A 97 -51.20 0.43 -4.81
N TYR A 98 -50.53 1.13 -3.88
CA TYR A 98 -51.05 2.35 -3.27
C TYR A 98 -51.28 3.49 -4.28
N TRP A 99 -50.33 3.72 -5.20
CA TRP A 99 -50.49 4.73 -6.25
C TRP A 99 -51.64 4.38 -7.19
N ALA A 100 -51.76 3.12 -7.59
CA ALA A 100 -52.84 2.66 -8.47
C ALA A 100 -54.24 2.77 -7.85
N THR A 101 -54.35 2.70 -6.52
CA THR A 101 -55.61 2.80 -5.79
C THR A 101 -55.98 4.24 -5.42
N PHE A 102 -55.01 5.08 -5.02
CA PHE A 102 -55.31 6.37 -4.40
C PHE A 102 -54.75 7.61 -5.12
N GLN A 103 -53.96 7.47 -6.19
CA GLN A 103 -53.33 8.60 -6.90
C GLN A 103 -53.56 8.53 -8.42
N ARG A 104 -54.81 8.35 -8.85
CA ARG A 104 -55.14 8.34 -10.28
C ARG A 104 -55.15 9.75 -10.83
N VAL A 105 -54.81 9.88 -12.11
CA VAL A 105 -54.84 11.18 -12.83
C VAL A 105 -56.25 11.77 -12.85
N GLU A 106 -57.26 10.91 -12.86
CA GLU A 106 -58.69 11.28 -12.82
C GLU A 106 -59.11 11.88 -11.48
N ASP A 107 -58.43 11.54 -10.38
CA ASP A 107 -58.73 12.04 -9.04
C ASP A 107 -58.08 13.43 -8.77
N SER A 108 -57.38 13.99 -9.76
CA SER A 108 -56.68 15.28 -9.64
C SER A 108 -57.61 16.48 -9.88
N ARG A 109 -57.39 17.57 -9.12
CA ARG A 109 -58.20 18.79 -9.18
C ARG A 109 -58.19 19.51 -10.54
N ASP A 110 -57.13 19.32 -11.32
CA ASP A 110 -56.90 19.97 -12.62
C ASP A 110 -57.04 18.96 -13.79
N ALA A 111 -57.79 17.87 -13.58
CA ALA A 111 -57.96 16.82 -14.58
C ALA A 111 -58.61 17.34 -15.89
N ASP A 112 -59.43 18.39 -15.80
CA ASP A 112 -60.09 19.08 -16.92
C ASP A 112 -59.12 19.84 -17.84
N LEU A 113 -58.02 20.38 -17.31
CA LEU A 113 -57.00 21.09 -18.08
C LEU A 113 -56.05 20.16 -18.86
N LYS A 114 -55.86 18.93 -18.37
CA LYS A 114 -54.82 18.00 -18.88
C LYS A 114 -55.38 16.88 -19.75
N CYS A 115 -56.62 16.45 -19.51
CA CYS A 115 -57.22 15.33 -20.20
C CYS A 115 -58.12 15.82 -21.35
N GLY A 116 -57.65 15.72 -22.61
CA GLY A 116 -58.50 15.94 -23.80
C GLY A 116 -58.22 17.19 -24.66
N LEU A 117 -57.04 17.81 -24.55
CA LEU A 117 -56.65 18.94 -25.41
C LEU A 117 -56.57 18.55 -26.89
N LYS A 118 -57.53 19.01 -27.71
CA LYS A 118 -57.40 19.06 -29.18
C LYS A 118 -56.69 20.37 -29.54
N GLY A 119 -55.56 20.27 -30.23
CA GLY A 119 -54.66 21.40 -30.53
C GLY A 119 -55.31 22.58 -31.28
N ALA A 120 -54.63 23.74 -31.23
CA ALA A 120 -55.16 25.02 -31.70
C ALA A 120 -55.53 25.02 -33.20
N TYR A 121 -56.77 25.44 -33.48
CA TYR A 121 -57.27 25.79 -34.82
C TYR A 121 -56.57 27.07 -35.30
N ARG A 122 -55.87 27.03 -36.45
CA ARG A 122 -55.40 28.25 -37.14
C ARG A 122 -56.54 28.81 -37.97
N ILE A 123 -57.20 29.86 -37.50
CA ILE A 123 -58.05 30.72 -38.32
C ILE A 123 -57.20 31.93 -38.70
N ALA A 124 -56.90 32.07 -39.99
CA ALA A 124 -56.34 33.28 -40.56
C ALA A 124 -57.49 34.27 -40.78
N ASP A 125 -57.65 35.23 -39.87
CA ASP A 125 -58.64 36.29 -40.01
C ASP A 125 -58.15 37.36 -41.02
N PRO A 126 -59.05 37.93 -41.86
CA PRO A 126 -58.68 38.93 -42.86
C PRO A 126 -58.28 40.28 -42.23
N LYS A 127 -57.37 41.01 -42.91
CA LYS A 127 -56.69 42.28 -42.52
C LYS A 127 -57.56 43.48 -42.09
N ASN A 128 -58.87 43.31 -41.92
CA ASN A 128 -59.81 44.39 -41.66
C ASN A 128 -60.33 44.46 -40.22
N LYS A 129 -59.69 43.76 -39.27
CA LYS A 129 -59.92 43.88 -37.81
C LYS A 129 -58.63 43.84 -36.98
N MET A 130 -57.52 44.32 -37.53
CA MET A 130 -56.24 44.37 -36.81
C MET A 130 -55.81 45.83 -36.64
N GLY A 131 -55.81 46.30 -35.40
CA GLY A 131 -55.30 47.63 -35.04
C GLY A 131 -53.79 47.60 -34.79
N PRO A 132 -53.15 48.78 -34.58
CA PRO A 132 -51.71 48.90 -34.35
C PRO A 132 -51.18 48.11 -33.14
N ALA A 133 -52.03 47.64 -32.23
CA ALA A 133 -51.67 46.77 -31.10
C ALA A 133 -51.27 45.33 -31.51
N SER A 134 -51.60 44.87 -32.74
CA SER A 134 -51.20 43.55 -33.22
C SER A 134 -49.80 43.49 -33.86
N MET A 135 -49.11 44.64 -34.00
CA MET A 135 -47.72 44.77 -34.46
C MET A 135 -47.38 44.10 -35.82
N GLN A 136 -48.19 44.31 -36.86
CA GLN A 136 -47.99 43.63 -38.16
C GLN A 136 -47.72 44.52 -39.41
N ILE A 137 -47.78 45.88 -39.39
CA ILE A 137 -47.48 46.80 -40.55
C ILE A 137 -46.94 48.21 -40.10
N PHE A 138 -46.03 48.90 -40.85
CA PHE A 138 -45.46 50.27 -40.58
C PHE A 138 -45.24 51.18 -41.84
N GLU A 139 -45.23 52.53 -41.69
CA GLU A 139 -45.37 53.56 -42.77
C GLU A 139 -44.10 54.37 -43.18
N GLY A 140 -42.88 53.94 -42.83
CA GLY A 140 -41.64 54.75 -42.98
C GLY A 140 -40.85 54.67 -44.31
N GLU A 141 -41.45 54.32 -45.46
CA GLU A 141 -40.73 54.24 -46.75
C GLU A 141 -41.03 55.46 -47.65
N ASP A 142 -40.02 56.27 -48.01
CA ASP A 142 -40.18 57.56 -48.72
C ASP A 142 -39.33 57.62 -50.02
N VAL A 143 -39.91 58.09 -51.15
CA VAL A 143 -39.44 57.79 -52.55
C VAL A 143 -38.92 59.04 -53.33
N GLY A 144 -38.52 60.13 -52.67
CA GLY A 144 -38.26 61.44 -53.32
C GLY A 144 -36.87 62.08 -53.13
N GLU A 145 -35.77 61.34 -53.25
CA GLU A 145 -34.43 61.81 -52.83
C GLU A 145 -33.54 62.48 -53.90
N GLU A 146 -33.77 62.26 -55.20
CA GLU A 146 -32.71 62.48 -56.21
C GLU A 146 -32.55 63.94 -56.68
N GLN A 147 -33.64 64.70 -56.80
CA GLN A 147 -33.63 66.04 -57.41
C GLN A 147 -32.92 67.10 -56.56
N ARG A 148 -32.90 66.91 -55.22
CA ARG A 148 -32.18 67.81 -54.30
C ARG A 148 -30.64 67.75 -54.45
N ARG A 149 -30.09 66.70 -55.08
CA ARG A 149 -28.64 66.45 -55.10
C ARG A 149 -27.87 67.24 -56.18
N SER A 150 -28.54 67.71 -57.23
CA SER A 150 -27.85 68.24 -58.42
C SER A 150 -27.39 69.70 -58.30
N GLU A 151 -28.17 70.56 -57.63
CA GLU A 151 -27.86 71.99 -57.54
C GLU A 151 -26.74 72.25 -56.51
N GLN A 152 -26.69 71.42 -55.48
CA GLN A 152 -25.62 71.39 -54.49
C GLN A 152 -24.23 71.12 -55.13
N MET A 153 -24.15 70.40 -56.25
CA MET A 153 -22.87 70.03 -56.86
C MET A 153 -22.11 71.19 -57.55
N LYS A 154 -22.80 72.23 -58.03
CA LYS A 154 -22.15 73.30 -58.82
C LYS A 154 -21.48 74.37 -57.94
N GLU A 155 -22.11 74.71 -56.82
CA GLU A 155 -21.55 75.63 -55.84
C GLU A 155 -20.30 75.03 -55.19
N ALA A 156 -20.29 73.70 -55.01
CA ALA A 156 -19.14 72.96 -54.53
C ALA A 156 -17.88 73.09 -55.42
N GLU A 157 -18.00 73.21 -56.75
CA GLU A 157 -16.82 73.17 -57.64
C GLU A 157 -15.91 74.40 -57.52
N ARG A 158 -16.48 75.59 -57.26
CA ARG A 158 -15.70 76.83 -57.19
C ARG A 158 -14.91 76.93 -55.89
N ASP A 159 -15.55 76.57 -54.79
CA ASP A 159 -14.90 76.45 -53.48
C ASP A 159 -13.79 75.39 -53.52
N LEU A 160 -13.94 74.33 -54.31
CA LEU A 160 -12.93 73.30 -54.48
C LEU A 160 -11.60 73.82 -55.06
N ARG A 161 -11.59 74.87 -55.88
CA ARG A 161 -10.36 75.36 -56.52
C ARG A 161 -9.49 76.21 -55.61
N THR A 162 -10.09 77.14 -54.85
CA THR A 162 -9.37 77.96 -53.87
C THR A 162 -8.86 77.10 -52.72
N GLN A 163 -9.67 76.11 -52.31
CA GLN A 163 -9.23 75.08 -51.38
C GLN A 163 -8.00 74.33 -51.90
N LYS A 164 -7.91 74.01 -53.19
CA LYS A 164 -6.79 73.24 -53.75
C LYS A 164 -5.43 73.92 -53.56
N GLU A 165 -5.31 75.21 -53.83
CA GLU A 165 -4.04 75.94 -53.72
C GLU A 165 -3.59 76.16 -52.27
N GLU A 166 -4.54 76.44 -51.38
CA GLU A 166 -4.25 76.52 -49.94
C GLU A 166 -3.84 75.15 -49.40
N ASN A 167 -4.49 74.09 -49.88
CA ASN A 167 -4.16 72.70 -49.55
C ASN A 167 -2.75 72.32 -50.01
N GLU A 168 -2.29 72.76 -51.19
CA GLU A 168 -0.92 72.51 -51.66
C GLU A 168 0.15 73.16 -50.76
N ARG A 169 -0.10 74.38 -50.26
CA ARG A 169 0.83 75.05 -49.32
C ARG A 169 0.83 74.39 -47.95
N ARG A 170 -0.34 73.97 -47.47
CA ARG A 170 -0.48 73.17 -46.24
C ARG A 170 0.29 71.86 -46.39
N LEU A 171 0.10 71.15 -47.51
CA LEU A 171 0.79 69.90 -47.82
C LEU A 171 2.32 70.01 -47.76
N MET A 172 2.91 71.12 -48.21
CA MET A 172 4.37 71.30 -48.15
C MET A 172 4.88 71.54 -46.73
N ARG A 173 4.13 72.28 -45.91
CA ARG A 173 4.43 72.45 -44.48
C ARG A 173 4.26 71.14 -43.73
N ASP A 174 3.19 70.42 -44.06
CA ASP A 174 2.88 69.11 -43.49
C ASP A 174 3.96 68.09 -43.86
N LYS A 175 4.46 68.07 -45.10
CA LYS A 175 5.60 67.22 -45.51
C LYS A 175 6.88 67.50 -44.73
N HIS A 176 7.17 68.76 -44.39
CA HIS A 176 8.35 69.09 -43.59
C HIS A 176 8.17 68.64 -42.13
N ARG A 177 6.99 68.91 -41.56
CA ARG A 177 6.62 68.46 -40.23
C ARG A 177 6.62 66.93 -40.12
N GLU A 178 6.08 66.24 -41.13
CA GLU A 178 6.05 64.78 -41.24
C GLU A 178 7.47 64.20 -41.28
N ARG A 179 8.43 64.86 -41.94
CA ARG A 179 9.84 64.42 -41.93
C ARG A 179 10.47 64.53 -40.54
N GLU A 180 10.23 65.63 -39.82
CA GLU A 180 10.72 65.79 -38.45
C GLU A 180 10.05 64.82 -37.47
N GLU A 181 8.74 64.60 -37.62
CA GLU A 181 7.99 63.60 -36.86
C GLU A 181 8.50 62.20 -37.16
N LYS A 182 8.79 61.86 -38.43
CA LYS A 182 9.41 60.58 -38.82
C LYS A 182 10.77 60.36 -38.18
N LEU A 183 11.64 61.37 -38.13
CA LEU A 183 12.95 61.25 -37.46
C LEU A 183 12.80 61.02 -35.95
N LYS A 184 11.89 61.75 -35.30
CA LYS A 184 11.58 61.55 -33.86
C LYS A 184 10.95 60.18 -33.62
N GLU A 185 10.11 59.70 -34.52
CA GLU A 185 9.55 58.36 -34.47
C GLU A 185 10.61 57.30 -34.66
N GLN A 186 11.56 57.47 -35.58
CA GLN A 186 12.69 56.56 -35.78
C GLN A 186 13.53 56.44 -34.51
N HIS A 187 13.91 57.56 -33.89
CA HIS A 187 14.65 57.54 -32.62
C HIS A 187 13.87 56.81 -31.51
N LYS A 188 12.56 57.08 -31.38
CA LYS A 188 11.71 56.36 -30.42
C LYS A 188 11.57 54.87 -30.75
N ARG A 189 11.61 54.49 -32.03
CA ARG A 189 11.59 53.09 -32.46
C ARG A 189 12.91 52.41 -32.11
N GLU A 190 14.04 53.05 -32.37
CA GLU A 190 15.37 52.56 -31.99
C GLU A 190 15.48 52.36 -30.47
N GLU A 191 15.02 53.32 -29.65
CA GLU A 191 14.99 53.16 -28.20
C GLU A 191 14.12 51.98 -27.75
N LYS A 192 12.96 51.79 -28.40
CA LYS A 192 12.08 50.64 -28.13
C LYS A 192 12.71 49.32 -28.56
N GLU A 193 13.38 49.29 -29.71
CA GLU A 193 14.09 48.12 -30.22
C GLU A 193 15.25 47.75 -29.30
N ASN A 194 16.04 48.72 -28.86
CA ASN A 194 17.12 48.51 -27.87
C ASN A 194 16.57 47.97 -26.54
N LEU A 195 15.47 48.54 -26.05
CA LEU A 195 14.79 48.03 -24.84
C LEU A 195 14.29 46.60 -25.06
N ALA A 196 13.69 46.31 -26.21
CA ALA A 196 13.21 44.98 -26.55
C ALA A 196 14.35 43.96 -26.64
N GLU A 197 15.50 44.34 -27.20
CA GLU A 197 16.70 43.49 -27.26
C GLU A 197 17.26 43.19 -25.86
N MET A 198 17.35 44.20 -25.00
CA MET A 198 17.78 44.01 -23.61
C MET A 198 16.83 43.09 -22.85
N VAL A 199 15.51 43.33 -22.94
CA VAL A 199 14.50 42.48 -22.31
C VAL A 199 14.58 41.06 -22.86
N HIS A 200 14.65 40.90 -24.18
CA HIS A 200 14.78 39.59 -24.82
C HIS A 200 16.00 38.82 -24.29
N THR A 201 17.16 39.48 -24.20
CA THR A 201 18.39 38.89 -23.67
C THR A 201 18.24 38.47 -22.21
N LEU A 202 17.70 39.34 -21.35
CA LEU A 202 17.49 39.05 -19.93
C LEU A 202 16.46 37.94 -19.71
N THR A 203 15.42 37.88 -20.54
CA THR A 203 14.38 36.83 -20.48
C THR A 203 14.77 35.55 -21.20
N SER A 204 15.88 35.54 -21.93
CA SER A 204 16.30 34.38 -22.73
C SER A 204 16.56 33.16 -21.84
N ASP A 205 16.29 31.97 -22.38
CA ASP A 205 16.45 30.67 -21.69
C ASP A 205 17.86 30.46 -21.09
N MET A 206 18.87 31.08 -21.70
CA MET A 206 20.25 31.03 -21.24
C MET A 206 20.46 31.82 -19.95
N MET A 207 19.76 32.95 -19.78
CA MET A 207 19.93 33.86 -18.65
C MET A 207 18.97 33.58 -17.50
N THR A 208 17.75 33.11 -17.79
CA THR A 208 16.72 32.78 -16.78
C THR A 208 16.83 31.34 -16.28
N GLU A 209 17.62 30.52 -16.95
CA GLU A 209 17.83 29.11 -16.66
C GLU A 209 16.55 28.26 -16.54
N CYS A 210 15.43 28.66 -17.20
CA CYS A 210 14.13 27.99 -17.12
C CYS A 210 14.22 26.45 -17.19
N ALA A 211 13.67 25.78 -16.17
CA ALA A 211 13.70 24.32 -16.05
C ALA A 211 12.81 23.61 -17.11
N GLU A 212 11.74 24.28 -17.54
CA GLU A 212 10.79 23.78 -18.55
C GLU A 212 11.45 23.55 -19.92
N ALA A 213 12.55 24.27 -20.23
CA ALA A 213 13.28 24.12 -21.50
C ALA A 213 13.92 22.72 -21.68
N ALA A 214 14.03 21.94 -20.59
CA ALA A 214 14.51 20.57 -20.61
C ALA A 214 13.39 19.56 -20.93
N GLU A 215 12.14 19.91 -20.67
CA GLU A 215 10.99 19.04 -20.88
C GLU A 215 10.53 19.12 -22.33
N ARG A 216 10.58 18.00 -23.06
CA ARG A 216 9.84 17.87 -24.31
C ARG A 216 8.53 17.16 -24.04
N GLU A 217 7.44 17.81 -24.41
CA GLU A 217 6.18 17.14 -24.63
C GLU A 217 6.39 16.11 -25.76
N ALA A 218 6.23 14.83 -25.43
CA ALA A 218 6.35 13.78 -26.40
C ALA A 218 5.04 13.67 -27.16
N GLU A 219 5.04 14.02 -28.45
CA GLU A 219 3.88 13.82 -29.33
C GLU A 219 3.40 12.35 -29.27
N GLY A 220 2.08 12.17 -29.16
CA GLY A 220 1.44 10.84 -29.19
C GLY A 220 1.27 10.13 -27.84
N GLY A 221 1.09 10.86 -26.73
CA GLY A 221 0.71 10.28 -25.44
C GLY A 221 1.84 9.53 -24.72
N ARG A 222 3.09 9.75 -25.13
CA ARG A 222 4.27 9.20 -24.43
C ARG A 222 4.58 10.07 -23.20
N PRO A 223 5.10 9.48 -22.12
CA PRO A 223 5.54 10.27 -20.97
C PRO A 223 6.62 11.28 -21.39
N PRO A 224 6.60 12.49 -20.81
CA PRO A 224 7.53 13.56 -21.17
C PRO A 224 8.98 13.07 -21.01
N ARG A 225 9.81 13.37 -22.01
CA ARG A 225 11.22 13.00 -22.01
C ARG A 225 12.03 14.24 -21.76
N VAL A 226 12.98 14.14 -20.83
CA VAL A 226 13.89 15.23 -20.54
C VAL A 226 15.12 15.11 -21.42
N LEU A 227 15.51 16.21 -22.05
CA LEU A 227 16.72 16.28 -22.86
C LEU A 227 17.95 16.16 -21.96
N VAL A 228 18.83 15.21 -22.30
CA VAL A 228 20.03 14.88 -21.49
C VAL A 228 20.90 16.12 -21.27
N ASP A 229 21.13 16.90 -22.34
CA ASP A 229 22.06 18.03 -22.33
C ASP A 229 21.50 19.26 -21.58
N LYS A 230 20.19 19.29 -21.33
CA LYS A 230 19.50 20.40 -20.66
C LYS A 230 19.04 20.05 -19.24
N TRP A 231 19.41 18.89 -18.72
CA TRP A 231 19.02 18.46 -17.38
C TRP A 231 19.70 19.33 -16.30
N LYS A 232 18.90 20.06 -15.51
CA LYS A 232 19.38 20.94 -14.43
C LYS A 232 19.05 20.45 -13.02
N GLY A 233 18.57 19.22 -12.88
CA GLY A 233 18.15 18.64 -11.60
C GLY A 233 16.67 18.28 -11.56
N MET A 234 16.24 17.71 -10.43
CA MET A 234 14.84 17.36 -10.20
C MET A 234 14.02 18.60 -9.80
N SER A 235 12.75 18.64 -10.21
CA SER A 235 11.82 19.68 -9.79
C SER A 235 11.62 19.66 -8.25
N PRO A 236 11.41 20.83 -7.60
CA PRO A 236 11.07 20.90 -6.19
C PRO A 236 9.86 20.02 -5.81
N GLU A 237 8.89 19.88 -6.71
CA GLU A 237 7.72 19.02 -6.50
C GLU A 237 8.11 17.54 -6.47
N GLN A 238 8.97 17.10 -7.40
CA GLN A 238 9.49 15.73 -7.45
C GLN A 238 10.30 15.41 -6.18
N LEU A 239 11.16 16.33 -5.75
CA LEU A 239 11.93 16.19 -4.51
C LEU A 239 11.00 16.11 -3.29
N SER A 240 9.94 16.95 -3.25
CA SER A 240 8.95 16.90 -2.18
C SER A 240 8.19 15.56 -2.16
N ALA A 241 7.89 14.98 -3.33
CA ALA A 241 7.25 13.67 -3.43
C ALA A 241 8.15 12.56 -2.89
N ILE A 242 9.43 12.56 -3.25
CA ILE A 242 10.43 11.62 -2.72
C ILE A 242 10.53 11.73 -1.20
N HIS A 243 10.54 12.95 -0.65
CA HIS A 243 10.57 13.15 0.81
C HIS A 243 9.33 12.59 1.49
N ARG A 244 8.14 12.86 0.96
CA ARG A 244 6.87 12.30 1.49
C ARG A 244 6.87 10.78 1.43
N GLU A 245 7.36 10.20 0.34
CA GLU A 245 7.42 8.75 0.17
C GLU A 245 8.42 8.11 1.15
N ARG A 246 9.58 8.74 1.35
CA ARG A 246 10.56 8.32 2.36
C ARG A 246 9.99 8.36 3.78
N GLU A 247 9.17 9.36 4.11
CA GLU A 247 8.48 9.44 5.39
C GLU A 247 7.43 8.33 5.55
N LYS A 248 6.65 8.06 4.50
CA LYS A 248 5.69 6.93 4.49
C LYS A 248 6.41 5.60 4.71
N GLN A 249 7.52 5.35 4.00
CA GLN A 249 8.32 4.13 4.17
C GLN A 249 8.86 3.99 5.60
N ARG A 250 9.29 5.08 6.23
CA ARG A 250 9.74 5.08 7.62
C ARG A 250 8.61 4.67 8.56
N LEU A 251 7.43 5.26 8.39
CA LEU A 251 6.26 4.97 9.23
C LEU A 251 5.77 3.54 9.04
N GLU A 252 5.74 3.04 7.80
CA GLU A 252 5.36 1.67 7.50
C GLU A 252 6.32 0.66 8.14
N ARG A 253 7.63 0.88 7.99
CA ARG A 253 8.65 0.04 8.63
C ARG A 253 8.56 0.08 10.15
N GLN A 254 8.19 1.23 10.73
CA GLN A 254 7.95 1.33 12.17
C GLN A 254 6.73 0.49 12.60
N ARG A 255 5.60 0.60 11.87
CA ARG A 255 4.40 -0.23 12.13
C ARG A 255 4.69 -1.72 12.01
N GLN A 256 5.48 -2.13 11.01
CA GLN A 256 5.91 -3.52 10.85
C GLN A 256 6.68 -4.00 12.08
N ARG A 257 7.70 -3.25 12.52
CA ARG A 257 8.47 -3.59 13.74
C ARG A 257 7.60 -3.65 14.99
N ASP A 258 6.65 -2.72 15.13
CA ASP A 258 5.74 -2.72 16.28
C ASP A 258 4.79 -3.93 16.24
N SER A 259 4.34 -4.33 15.04
CA SER A 259 3.52 -5.53 14.85
C SER A 259 4.29 -6.83 15.08
N GLU A 260 5.56 -6.90 14.68
CA GLU A 260 6.47 -8.01 14.96
C GLU A 260 6.70 -8.15 16.46
N LYS A 261 7.02 -7.06 17.15
CA LYS A 261 7.15 -7.06 18.62
C LYS A 261 5.90 -7.53 19.33
N ALA A 262 4.71 -7.13 18.84
CA ALA A 262 3.45 -7.58 19.41
C ALA A 262 3.22 -9.07 19.20
N GLN A 263 3.60 -9.61 18.03
CA GLN A 263 3.54 -11.05 17.74
C GLN A 263 4.53 -11.83 18.61
N ASP A 264 5.77 -11.36 18.73
CA ASP A 264 6.80 -11.98 19.56
C ASP A 264 6.36 -12.02 21.03
N ALA A 265 5.84 -10.91 21.56
CA ALA A 265 5.31 -10.86 22.91
C ALA A 265 4.12 -11.82 23.11
N ALA A 266 3.23 -11.96 22.12
CA ALA A 266 2.13 -12.92 22.18
C ALA A 266 2.65 -14.37 22.21
N TRP A 267 3.68 -14.68 21.41
CA TRP A 267 4.35 -15.98 21.41
C TRP A 267 5.05 -16.29 22.72
N GLU A 268 5.74 -15.31 23.31
CA GLU A 268 6.38 -15.44 24.62
C GLU A 268 5.35 -15.76 25.72
N LEU A 269 4.20 -15.09 25.72
CA LEU A 269 3.13 -15.37 26.67
C LEU A 269 2.58 -16.79 26.51
N GLN A 270 2.44 -17.28 25.27
CA GLN A 270 2.00 -18.64 25.01
C GLN A 270 3.03 -19.67 25.46
N LEU A 271 4.32 -19.42 25.19
CA LEU A 271 5.42 -20.26 25.63
C LEU A 271 5.47 -20.35 27.17
N MET A 272 5.30 -19.22 27.86
CA MET A 272 5.26 -19.19 29.33
C MET A 272 4.11 -19.99 29.92
N LYS A 273 2.93 -20.01 29.26
CA LYS A 273 1.81 -20.87 29.68
C LYS A 273 2.15 -22.35 29.53
N LEU A 274 2.67 -22.74 28.36
CA LEU A 274 3.08 -24.13 28.11
C LEU A 274 4.17 -24.58 29.06
N SER A 275 5.14 -23.72 29.38
CA SER A 275 6.20 -24.02 30.36
C SER A 275 5.62 -24.26 31.76
N ARG A 276 4.68 -23.41 32.20
CA ARG A 276 4.01 -23.57 33.50
C ARG A 276 3.18 -24.85 33.56
N GLU A 277 2.47 -25.17 32.48
CA GLU A 277 1.70 -26.41 32.36
C GLU A 277 2.62 -27.64 32.43
N ALA A 278 3.76 -27.62 31.73
CA ALA A 278 4.75 -28.69 31.78
C ALA A 278 5.35 -28.87 33.19
N GLU A 279 5.69 -27.77 33.89
CA GLU A 279 6.16 -27.80 35.28
C GLU A 279 5.11 -28.36 36.24
N GLU A 280 3.83 -28.07 36.02
CA GLU A 280 2.73 -28.66 36.78
C GLU A 280 2.60 -30.16 36.54
N GLU A 281 2.70 -30.61 35.29
CA GLU A 281 2.67 -32.03 34.95
C GLU A 281 3.86 -32.79 35.52
N GLU A 282 5.06 -32.22 35.47
CA GLU A 282 6.26 -32.81 36.05
C GLU A 282 6.12 -32.96 37.56
N ARG A 283 5.61 -31.93 38.26
CA ARG A 283 5.30 -32.01 39.70
C ARG A 283 4.32 -33.13 40.01
N ARG A 284 3.21 -33.25 39.26
CA ARG A 284 2.24 -34.35 39.43
C ARG A 284 2.90 -35.72 39.19
N ALA A 285 3.76 -35.83 38.19
CA ALA A 285 4.48 -37.06 37.89
C ALA A 285 5.48 -37.43 39.00
N GLU A 286 6.16 -36.45 39.59
CA GLU A 286 7.04 -36.64 40.74
C GLU A 286 6.28 -37.11 41.98
N GLU A 287 5.13 -36.51 42.29
CA GLU A 287 4.26 -36.92 43.40
C GLU A 287 3.82 -38.38 43.24
N LEU A 288 3.34 -38.76 42.05
CA LEU A 288 2.99 -40.16 41.75
C LEU A 288 4.19 -41.11 41.86
N ARG A 289 5.39 -40.68 41.44
CA ARG A 289 6.61 -41.48 41.61
C ARG A 289 6.97 -41.66 43.09
N ARG A 290 6.81 -40.61 43.91
CA ARG A 290 7.03 -40.68 45.37
C ARG A 290 6.04 -41.62 46.03
N GLU A 291 4.75 -41.51 45.70
CA GLU A 291 3.72 -42.42 46.21
C GLU A 291 4.02 -43.88 45.85
N LYS A 292 4.35 -44.15 44.59
CA LYS A 292 4.74 -45.50 44.15
C LYS A 292 5.93 -46.03 44.94
N ARG A 293 6.98 -45.21 45.16
CA ARG A 293 8.13 -45.59 45.99
C ARG A 293 7.71 -45.98 47.41
N ILE A 294 6.89 -45.15 48.06
CA ILE A 294 6.39 -45.42 49.42
C ILE A 294 5.62 -46.75 49.46
N GLN A 295 4.79 -47.04 48.47
CA GLN A 295 4.06 -48.31 48.39
C GLN A 295 5.01 -49.50 48.22
N THR A 296 6.00 -49.38 47.32
CA THR A 296 7.02 -50.42 47.13
C THR A 296 7.83 -50.66 48.41
N ASP A 297 8.23 -49.59 49.12
CA ASP A 297 8.98 -49.71 50.37
C ASP A 297 8.16 -50.42 51.46
N ARG A 298 6.87 -50.10 51.59
CA ARG A 298 5.95 -50.79 52.51
C ARG A 298 5.84 -52.28 52.18
N TYR A 299 5.68 -52.61 50.90
CA TYR A 299 5.61 -54.01 50.46
C TYR A 299 6.91 -54.76 50.75
N ASN A 300 8.06 -54.16 50.45
CA ASN A 300 9.37 -54.73 50.74
C ASN A 300 9.58 -54.95 52.24
N MET A 301 9.11 -54.03 53.10
CA MET A 301 9.16 -54.21 54.55
C MET A 301 8.31 -55.39 55.03
N GLN A 302 7.11 -55.59 54.47
CA GLN A 302 6.26 -56.73 54.79
C GLN A 302 6.93 -58.03 54.37
N LEU A 303 7.42 -58.09 53.13
CA LEU A 303 8.13 -59.25 52.59
C LEU A 303 9.38 -59.61 53.42
N ALA A 304 10.15 -58.61 53.86
CA ALA A 304 11.31 -58.83 54.73
C ALA A 304 10.94 -59.45 56.08
N ARG A 305 9.83 -59.00 56.69
CA ARG A 305 9.32 -59.59 57.95
C ARG A 305 8.85 -61.03 57.75
N GLU A 306 8.15 -61.32 56.66
CA GLU A 306 7.72 -62.68 56.32
C GLU A 306 8.92 -63.61 56.11
N GLN A 307 9.94 -63.15 55.38
CA GLN A 307 11.19 -63.89 55.19
C GLN A 307 11.89 -64.15 56.53
N GLN A 308 12.01 -63.16 57.40
CA GLN A 308 12.58 -63.33 58.75
C GLN A 308 11.79 -64.35 59.56
N ALA A 309 10.46 -64.24 59.60
CA ALA A 309 9.61 -65.19 60.34
C ALA A 309 9.74 -66.62 59.79
N ASN A 310 9.84 -66.78 58.48
CA ASN A 310 10.06 -68.08 57.85
C ASN A 310 11.45 -68.65 58.18
N GLN A 311 12.51 -67.83 58.13
CA GLN A 311 13.85 -68.23 58.56
C GLN A 311 13.87 -68.64 60.03
N GLU A 312 13.18 -67.89 60.91
CA GLU A 312 13.04 -68.27 62.31
C GLU A 312 12.29 -69.59 62.49
N TYR A 313 11.22 -69.83 61.72
CA TYR A 313 10.50 -71.10 61.73
C TYR A 313 11.40 -72.28 61.32
N LEU A 314 12.11 -72.13 60.19
CA LEU A 314 13.06 -73.13 59.70
C LEU A 314 14.12 -73.44 60.76
N ASN A 315 14.76 -72.41 61.31
CA ASN A 315 15.84 -72.58 62.29
C ASN A 315 15.36 -73.16 63.62
N LYS A 316 14.20 -72.72 64.14
CA LYS A 316 13.72 -73.09 65.49
C LYS A 316 12.88 -74.37 65.54
N LYS A 317 12.17 -74.73 64.46
CA LYS A 317 11.27 -75.89 64.44
C LYS A 317 11.77 -77.01 63.54
N LEU A 318 12.31 -76.70 62.36
CA LEU A 318 12.68 -77.71 61.37
C LEU A 318 14.14 -78.18 61.54
N TYR A 319 15.08 -77.24 61.70
CA TYR A 319 16.51 -77.52 61.77
C TYR A 319 17.03 -77.80 63.19
N THR A 320 16.19 -77.67 64.22
CA THR A 320 16.51 -78.19 65.55
C THR A 320 16.20 -79.67 65.62
N ASN A 321 17.21 -80.52 65.46
CA ASN A 321 17.09 -81.94 65.70
C ASN A 321 16.98 -82.19 67.22
N ARG A 322 15.77 -82.51 67.69
CA ARG A 322 15.56 -83.01 69.05
C ARG A 322 15.54 -84.54 69.00
N PRO A 323 16.41 -85.24 69.74
CA PRO A 323 16.40 -86.70 69.76
C PRO A 323 15.04 -87.22 70.27
N THR A 324 14.44 -88.14 69.53
CA THR A 324 13.17 -88.76 69.88
C THR A 324 13.32 -89.60 71.16
N LYS A 325 12.26 -89.77 71.97
CA LYS A 325 12.33 -90.62 73.18
C LYS A 325 12.85 -92.03 72.90
N GLU A 326 12.53 -92.57 71.71
CA GLU A 326 13.04 -93.85 71.19
C GLU A 326 14.57 -93.90 71.09
N TYR A 327 15.23 -92.80 70.74
CA TYR A 327 16.69 -92.73 70.70
C TYR A 327 17.31 -92.97 72.08
N PHE A 328 16.73 -92.38 73.14
CA PHE A 328 17.22 -92.59 74.51
C PHE A 328 16.92 -93.99 75.03
N TYR A 329 15.79 -94.59 74.60
CA TYR A 329 15.45 -95.98 74.95
C TYR A 329 16.34 -97.03 74.27
N GLN A 330 17.20 -96.67 73.30
CA GLN A 330 18.18 -97.61 72.74
C GLN A 330 19.35 -97.87 73.69
N PHE A 331 19.69 -96.91 74.56
CA PHE A 331 20.79 -97.03 75.52
C PHE A 331 20.33 -97.80 76.77
N ASN A 332 21.21 -98.65 77.33
CA ASN A 332 20.94 -99.53 78.49
C ASN A 332 19.87 -100.64 78.26
N THR A 333 19.70 -101.10 77.02
CA THR A 333 18.75 -102.19 76.68
C THR A 333 19.33 -103.60 76.80
N SER A 334 20.65 -103.75 76.93
CA SER A 334 21.31 -105.04 77.14
C SER A 334 22.20 -104.98 78.39
N SER A 335 22.18 -106.03 79.21
CA SER A 335 22.88 -106.09 80.50
C SER A 335 24.35 -106.53 80.40
N ARG A 336 24.98 -106.40 79.22
CA ARG A 336 26.29 -107.00 78.95
C ARG A 336 27.44 -106.17 79.50
#